data_AF-A0AA42JA34-F1
#
_entry.id   AF-A0AA42JA34-F1
#
_cell.length_a   1.000
_cell.length_b   1.000
_cell.length_c   1.000
_cell.angle_alpha   90.00
_cell.angle_beta   90.00
_cell.angle_gamma   90.00
#
_symmetry.space_group_name_H-M   'P 1'
#
loop_
_entity.id
_entity.type
_entity.pdbx_description
1 polymer ?
#
loop_
_entity_poly.entity_id
_entity_poly.type
_entity_poly.pdbx_seq_one_letter_code
_entity_poly.pdbx_strand_id
1 'polypeptide(L)'
;PETLPAALATRPLIAGVAARNPAAAYEIAMRYAEGRGVPADLAAALPWFQRAADAGLAPAQFRLGSLYEKGNGVKKDLVEARRWYLAAAERGNANAMHNIAVLYAEGIDGKPDFATAVQWFTRAARHGVADSQYNLAVLHARGIGTEQNLAEAYKWFAIAAQKGDKDAARKRDDLARQLDQQSLTAARLAAQSFVPLAPPEEAVTVPPPPGGWEDAASGQGRPKPKSRIPLEQAARL
;
A
#
# COMPACT_ATOMS: atom_id res chain seq x y z
N PRO A 1 27.33 22.66 5.73
CA PRO A 1 26.37 21.92 6.57
C PRO A 1 24.98 22.57 6.49
N GLU A 2 23.99 21.83 6.00
CA GLU A 2 22.59 22.28 5.96
C GLU A 2 22.08 22.43 7.40
N THR A 3 21.80 23.66 7.81
CA THR A 3 21.38 23.95 9.18
C THR A 3 19.90 23.66 9.34
N LEU A 4 19.56 22.62 10.10
CA LEU A 4 18.18 22.36 10.49
C LEU A 4 17.64 23.52 11.35
N PRO A 5 16.36 23.89 11.22
CA PRO A 5 15.71 24.78 12.18
C PRO A 5 15.91 24.27 13.61
N ALA A 6 16.08 25.18 14.57
CA ALA A 6 16.35 24.82 15.96
C ALA A 6 15.32 23.82 16.54
N ALA A 7 14.05 23.95 16.15
CA ALA A 7 12.98 23.05 16.57
C ALA A 7 13.08 21.61 15.98
N LEU A 8 13.82 21.42 14.89
CA LEU A 8 14.11 20.11 14.31
C LEU A 8 15.50 19.58 14.69
N ALA A 9 16.38 20.45 15.18
CA ALA A 9 17.78 20.18 15.46
C ALA A 9 18.00 19.41 16.79
N THR A 10 17.30 18.28 16.97
CA THR A 10 17.55 17.39 18.10
C THR A 10 18.87 16.65 17.90
N ARG A 11 19.57 16.30 18.99
CA ARG A 11 20.86 15.56 18.92
C ARG A 11 20.77 14.29 18.03
N PRO A 12 19.72 13.45 18.14
CA PRO A 12 19.59 12.27 17.27
C PRO A 12 19.41 12.62 15.79
N LEU A 13 18.64 13.65 15.46
CA LEU A 13 18.41 14.05 14.07
C LEU A 13 19.65 14.68 13.44
N ILE A 14 20.38 15.53 14.17
CA ILE A 14 21.66 16.09 13.70
C ILE A 14 22.66 14.95 13.43
N ALA A 15 22.83 14.03 14.38
CA ALA A 15 23.73 12.89 14.21
C ALA A 15 23.30 12.00 13.04
N GLY A 16 22.00 11.75 12.89
CA GLY A 16 21.44 10.99 11.77
C GLY A 16 21.67 11.65 10.41
N VAL A 17 21.51 12.97 10.30
CA VAL A 17 21.81 13.72 9.08
C VAL A 17 23.30 13.64 8.74
N ALA A 18 24.18 13.83 9.74
CA ALA A 18 25.62 13.71 9.55
C ALA A 18 26.03 12.30 9.08
N ALA A 19 25.38 11.26 9.59
CA ALA A 19 25.59 9.87 9.21
C ALA A 19 24.88 9.43 7.92
N ARG A 20 24.17 10.34 7.22
CA ARG A 20 23.31 10.02 6.05
C ARG A 20 22.29 8.91 6.34
N ASN A 21 21.76 8.88 7.57
CA ASN A 21 20.78 7.89 7.98
C ASN A 21 19.41 8.16 7.32
N PRO A 22 18.87 7.24 6.50
CA PRO A 22 17.59 7.44 5.84
C PRO A 22 16.41 7.61 6.82
N ALA A 23 16.46 6.98 7.99
CA ALA A 23 15.45 7.11 9.03
C ALA A 23 15.37 8.54 9.57
N ALA A 24 16.52 9.18 9.77
CA ALA A 24 16.59 10.55 10.24
C ALA A 24 16.08 11.53 9.18
N ALA A 25 16.45 11.32 7.91
CA ALA A 25 15.91 12.10 6.79
C ALA A 25 14.38 11.95 6.71
N TYR A 26 13.86 10.73 6.83
CA TYR A 26 12.41 10.49 6.82
C TYR A 26 11.68 11.14 8.00
N GLU A 27 12.23 11.08 9.20
CA GLU A 27 11.63 11.75 10.37
C GLU A 27 11.60 13.27 10.20
N ILE A 28 12.67 13.88 9.66
CA ILE A 28 12.69 15.30 9.33
C ILE A 28 11.61 15.63 8.29
N ALA A 29 11.50 14.81 7.23
CA ALA A 29 10.46 14.98 6.21
C ALA A 29 9.06 14.92 6.82
N MET A 30 8.80 13.96 7.71
CA MET A 30 7.51 13.82 8.40
C MET A 30 7.21 15.00 9.31
N ARG A 31 8.21 15.56 10.00
CA ARG A 31 8.02 16.76 10.83
C ARG A 31 7.64 17.99 10.01
N TYR A 32 8.30 18.20 8.88
CA TYR A 32 7.89 19.25 7.93
C TYR A 32 6.50 18.97 7.37
N ALA A 33 6.20 17.75 6.93
CA ALA A 33 4.93 17.42 6.31
C ALA A 33 3.73 17.55 7.26
N GLU A 34 3.90 17.19 8.53
CA GLU A 34 2.83 17.22 9.56
C GLU A 34 2.87 18.49 10.43
N GLY A 35 3.84 19.37 10.24
CA GLY A 35 4.00 20.57 11.06
C GLY A 35 4.40 20.29 12.52
N ARG A 36 5.19 19.24 12.77
CA ARG A 36 5.64 18.87 14.12
C ARG A 36 6.88 19.66 14.52
N GLY A 37 6.70 20.72 15.29
CA GLY A 37 7.76 21.61 15.77
C GLY A 37 8.16 22.71 14.79
N VAL A 38 7.69 22.64 13.55
CA VAL A 38 7.79 23.68 12.51
C VAL A 38 6.44 23.82 11.81
N PRO A 39 6.10 24.94 11.16
CA PRO A 39 4.91 25.00 10.31
C PRO A 39 4.91 23.89 9.24
N ALA A 40 3.73 23.37 8.91
CA ALA A 40 3.61 22.34 7.88
C ALA A 40 4.06 22.89 6.53
N ASP A 41 5.02 22.20 5.90
CA ASP A 41 5.63 22.61 4.64
C ASP A 41 6.07 21.37 3.84
N LEU A 42 5.25 21.00 2.84
CA LEU A 42 5.55 19.87 1.95
C LEU A 42 6.73 20.17 1.01
N ALA A 43 6.97 21.43 0.65
CA ALA A 43 8.10 21.79 -0.20
C ALA A 43 9.42 21.60 0.57
N ALA A 44 9.44 21.97 1.86
CA ALA A 44 10.56 21.68 2.74
C ALA A 44 10.72 20.18 3.05
N ALA A 45 9.62 19.42 3.10
CA ALA A 45 9.66 17.97 3.34
C ALA A 45 10.22 17.17 2.16
N LEU A 46 9.96 17.61 0.92
CA LEU A 46 10.23 16.83 -0.29
C LEU A 46 11.70 16.41 -0.48
N PRO A 47 12.71 17.28 -0.31
CA PRO A 47 14.11 16.88 -0.42
C PRO A 47 14.50 15.81 0.62
N TRP A 48 13.90 15.85 1.80
CA TRP A 48 14.15 14.86 2.86
C TRP A 48 13.50 13.51 2.56
N PHE A 49 12.27 13.51 2.03
CA PHE A 49 11.65 12.28 1.50
C PHE A 49 12.49 11.69 0.37
N GLN A 50 12.97 12.52 -0.55
CA GLN A 50 13.81 12.11 -1.68
C GLN A 50 15.09 11.40 -1.19
N ARG A 51 15.84 12.02 -0.28
CA ARG A 51 17.05 11.43 0.31
C ARG A 51 16.79 10.08 0.98
N ALA A 52 15.73 9.98 1.77
CA ALA A 52 15.38 8.73 2.44
C ALA A 52 14.97 7.64 1.45
N ALA A 53 14.23 8.01 0.40
CA ALA A 53 13.75 7.08 -0.62
C ALA A 53 14.88 6.60 -1.56
N ASP A 54 15.81 7.48 -1.92
CA ASP A 54 17.02 7.14 -2.69
C ASP A 54 17.93 6.19 -1.91
N ALA A 55 17.99 6.34 -0.59
CA ALA A 55 18.67 5.42 0.31
C ALA A 55 17.88 4.12 0.56
N GLY A 56 16.76 3.90 -0.13
CA GLY A 56 16.03 2.64 -0.11
C GLY A 56 15.01 2.49 1.02
N LEU A 57 14.66 3.56 1.74
CA LEU A 57 13.67 3.46 2.80
C LEU A 57 12.26 3.30 2.24
N ALA A 58 11.69 2.10 2.36
CA ALA A 58 10.39 1.74 1.79
C ALA A 58 9.24 2.68 2.22
N PRO A 59 9.12 3.12 3.50
CA PRO A 59 8.18 4.17 3.87
C PRO A 59 8.33 5.49 3.10
N ALA A 60 9.57 5.94 2.86
CA ALA A 60 9.83 7.17 2.11
C ALA A 60 9.50 7.02 0.62
N GLN A 61 9.86 5.88 0.03
CA GLN A 61 9.48 5.53 -1.34
C GLN A 61 7.95 5.50 -1.50
N PHE A 62 7.23 4.86 -0.58
CA PHE A 62 5.76 4.87 -0.59
C PHE A 62 5.18 6.29 -0.45
N ARG A 63 5.77 7.14 0.40
CA ARG A 63 5.36 8.55 0.53
C ARG A 63 5.55 9.31 -0.77
N LEU A 64 6.73 9.24 -1.40
CA LEU A 64 6.98 9.90 -2.69
C LEU A 64 6.01 9.41 -3.77
N GLY A 65 5.78 8.10 -3.84
CA GLY A 65 4.80 7.53 -4.76
C GLY A 65 3.43 8.22 -4.63
N SER A 66 2.96 8.45 -3.41
CA SER A 66 1.68 9.11 -3.20
C SER A 66 1.70 10.62 -3.43
N LEU A 67 2.82 11.31 -3.18
CA LEU A 67 2.95 12.72 -3.52
C LEU A 67 2.84 12.93 -5.03
N TYR A 68 3.53 12.12 -5.82
CA TYR A 68 3.44 12.13 -7.29
C TYR A 68 2.06 11.70 -7.81
N GLU A 69 1.44 10.70 -7.19
CA GLU A 69 0.09 10.25 -7.55
C GLU A 69 -0.96 11.36 -7.38
N LYS A 70 -0.87 12.11 -6.27
CA LYS A 70 -1.84 13.14 -5.90
C LYS A 70 -1.49 14.53 -6.45
N GLY A 71 -0.23 14.75 -6.81
CA GLY A 71 0.27 16.09 -7.13
C GLY A 71 0.41 16.99 -5.89
N ASN A 72 0.69 16.41 -4.73
CA ASN A 72 0.82 17.14 -3.47
C ASN A 72 2.25 17.65 -3.30
N GLY A 73 2.49 18.95 -3.46
CA GLY A 73 3.83 19.54 -3.36
C GLY A 73 4.76 19.22 -4.54
N VAL A 74 4.30 18.42 -5.51
CA VAL A 74 4.96 18.11 -6.78
C VAL A 74 3.92 18.11 -7.90
N LYS A 75 4.34 18.24 -9.16
CA LYS A 75 3.45 18.02 -10.30
C LYS A 75 2.97 16.57 -10.27
N LYS A 76 1.66 16.36 -10.46
CA LYS A 76 1.10 15.01 -10.57
C LYS A 76 1.76 14.24 -11.71
N ASP A 77 2.28 13.06 -11.41
CA ASP A 77 2.98 12.19 -12.34
C ASP A 77 2.78 10.72 -11.94
N LEU A 78 1.98 9.98 -12.72
CA LEU A 78 1.68 8.58 -12.42
C LEU A 78 2.84 7.63 -12.76
N VAL A 79 3.75 8.03 -13.65
CA VAL A 79 4.94 7.25 -14.01
C VAL A 79 5.94 7.28 -12.86
N GLU A 80 6.19 8.47 -12.30
CA GLU A 80 7.01 8.59 -11.08
C GLU A 80 6.35 7.91 -9.88
N ALA A 81 5.02 8.05 -9.72
CA ALA A 81 4.30 7.33 -8.68
C ALA A 81 4.51 5.81 -8.78
N ARG A 82 4.41 5.25 -10.00
CA ARG A 82 4.66 3.83 -10.27
C ARG A 82 6.08 3.43 -9.87
N ARG A 83 7.08 4.21 -10.29
CA ARG A 83 8.50 3.94 -9.99
C ARG A 83 8.74 3.82 -8.48
N TRP A 84 8.22 4.77 -7.71
CA TRP A 84 8.38 4.78 -6.26
C TRP A 84 7.57 3.71 -5.53
N TYR A 85 6.33 3.45 -5.96
CA TYR A 85 5.54 2.36 -5.42
C TYR A 85 6.16 0.99 -5.69
N LEU A 86 6.71 0.77 -6.90
CA LEU A 86 7.41 -0.47 -7.23
C LEU A 86 8.62 -0.68 -6.31
N ALA A 87 9.47 0.34 -6.15
CA ALA A 87 10.64 0.26 -5.26
C ALA A 87 10.24 -0.05 -3.81
N ALA A 88 9.17 0.59 -3.30
CA ALA A 88 8.66 0.31 -1.96
C ALA A 88 8.07 -1.10 -1.83
N ALA A 89 7.35 -1.57 -2.86
CA ALA A 89 6.72 -2.88 -2.89
C ALA A 89 7.75 -4.02 -2.92
N GLU A 90 8.82 -3.86 -3.70
CA GLU A 90 9.95 -4.81 -3.74
C GLU A 90 10.66 -4.94 -2.38
N ARG A 91 10.60 -3.89 -1.56
CA ARG A 91 11.11 -3.88 -0.18
C ARG A 91 10.09 -4.26 0.88
N GLY A 92 8.96 -4.86 0.48
CA GLY A 92 7.99 -5.42 1.41
C GLY A 92 6.89 -4.47 1.88
N ASN A 93 6.77 -3.26 1.31
CA ASN A 93 5.67 -2.37 1.67
C ASN A 93 4.34 -2.87 1.06
N ALA A 94 3.49 -3.48 1.88
CA ALA A 94 2.22 -4.07 1.44
C ALA A 94 1.23 -3.04 0.85
N ASN A 95 1.22 -1.80 1.35
CA ASN A 95 0.39 -0.73 0.77
C ASN A 95 0.91 -0.28 -0.59
N ALA A 96 2.23 -0.28 -0.80
CA ALA A 96 2.82 -0.03 -2.10
C ALA A 96 2.51 -1.18 -3.08
N MET A 97 2.54 -2.44 -2.63
CA MET A 97 2.08 -3.59 -3.42
C MET A 97 0.62 -3.45 -3.87
N HIS A 98 -0.26 -2.92 -3.00
CA HIS A 98 -1.63 -2.59 -3.40
C HIS A 98 -1.65 -1.49 -4.47
N ASN A 99 -0.96 -0.37 -4.22
CA ASN A 99 -1.00 0.78 -5.12
C ASN A 99 -0.42 0.47 -6.50
N ILE A 100 0.65 -0.32 -6.57
CA ILE A 100 1.22 -0.75 -7.84
C ILE A 100 0.25 -1.67 -8.60
N ALA A 101 -0.45 -2.57 -7.90
CA ALA A 101 -1.49 -3.40 -8.51
C ALA A 101 -2.62 -2.55 -9.12
N VAL A 102 -3.06 -1.50 -8.42
CA VAL A 102 -4.05 -0.57 -8.94
C VAL A 102 -3.54 0.18 -10.17
N LEU A 103 -2.29 0.66 -10.17
CA LEU A 103 -1.72 1.35 -11.34
C LEU A 103 -1.63 0.45 -12.57
N TYR A 104 -1.30 -0.84 -12.40
CA TYR A 104 -1.35 -1.82 -13.50
C TYR A 104 -2.78 -2.05 -14.00
N ALA A 105 -3.76 -2.16 -13.10
CA ALA A 105 -5.17 -2.30 -13.45
C ALA A 105 -5.77 -1.05 -14.11
N GLU A 106 -5.24 0.15 -13.83
CA GLU A 106 -5.64 1.40 -14.48
C GLU A 106 -5.00 1.59 -15.86
N GLY A 107 -3.88 0.91 -16.16
CA GLY A 107 -3.22 1.01 -17.46
C GLY A 107 -2.55 2.37 -17.70
N ILE A 108 -1.90 2.94 -16.68
CA ILE A 108 -1.35 4.31 -16.74
C ILE A 108 -0.39 4.60 -17.92
N ASP A 109 0.24 3.56 -18.49
CA ASP A 109 1.16 3.65 -19.63
C ASP A 109 0.60 2.95 -20.89
N GLY A 110 -0.72 2.78 -20.99
CA GLY A 110 -1.36 2.16 -22.14
C GLY A 110 -2.63 1.40 -21.78
N LYS A 111 -2.62 0.09 -21.98
CA LYS A 111 -3.76 -0.77 -21.62
C LYS A 111 -3.57 -1.34 -20.21
N PRO A 112 -4.67 -1.60 -19.48
CA PRO A 112 -4.61 -2.35 -18.22
C PRO A 112 -3.85 -3.66 -18.36
N ASP A 113 -2.95 -3.92 -17.42
CA ASP A 113 -2.28 -5.22 -17.25
C ASP A 113 -2.83 -5.90 -15.99
N PHE A 114 -3.96 -6.58 -16.17
CA PHE A 114 -4.63 -7.27 -15.07
C PHE A 114 -3.85 -8.49 -14.57
N ALA A 115 -3.03 -9.13 -15.42
CA ALA A 115 -2.22 -10.28 -14.99
C ALA A 115 -1.17 -9.86 -13.97
N THR A 116 -0.46 -8.75 -14.25
CA THR A 116 0.49 -8.17 -13.30
C THR A 116 -0.22 -7.59 -12.07
N ALA A 117 -1.41 -7.00 -12.25
CA ALA A 117 -2.22 -6.54 -11.11
C ALA A 117 -2.62 -7.68 -10.17
N VAL A 118 -3.04 -8.84 -10.69
CA VAL A 118 -3.36 -10.04 -9.88
C VAL A 118 -2.14 -10.44 -9.06
N GLN A 119 -0.95 -10.51 -9.65
CA GLN A 119 0.27 -10.90 -8.92
C GLN A 119 0.56 -9.96 -7.74
N TRP A 120 0.45 -8.65 -7.94
CA TRP A 120 0.69 -7.67 -6.87
C TRP A 120 -0.42 -7.64 -5.83
N PHE A 121 -1.70 -7.76 -6.24
CA PHE A 121 -2.80 -7.91 -5.30
C PHE A 121 -2.66 -9.17 -4.45
N THR A 122 -2.23 -10.30 -5.02
CA THR A 122 -1.93 -11.53 -4.27
C THR A 122 -0.86 -11.29 -3.21
N ARG A 123 0.25 -10.62 -3.54
CA ARG A 123 1.30 -10.29 -2.57
C ARG A 123 0.75 -9.40 -1.43
N ALA A 124 0.06 -8.32 -1.78
CA ALA A 124 -0.54 -7.42 -0.79
C ALA A 124 -1.61 -8.11 0.08
N ALA A 125 -2.45 -8.97 -0.51
CA ALA A 125 -3.50 -9.72 0.17
C ALA A 125 -2.92 -10.73 1.17
N ARG A 126 -1.80 -11.37 0.84
CA ARG A 126 -1.03 -12.25 1.74
C ARG A 126 -0.45 -11.50 2.93
N HIS A 127 -0.10 -10.23 2.80
CA HIS A 127 0.27 -9.35 3.92
C HIS A 127 -0.93 -8.70 4.62
N GLY A 128 -2.16 -9.12 4.29
CA GLY A 128 -3.35 -8.69 5.03
C GLY A 128 -3.96 -7.37 4.58
N VAL A 129 -3.58 -6.81 3.43
CA VAL A 129 -4.22 -5.58 2.91
C VAL A 129 -5.66 -5.90 2.49
N ALA A 130 -6.65 -5.41 3.26
CA ALA A 130 -8.06 -5.74 3.07
C ALA A 130 -8.59 -5.36 1.68
N ASP A 131 -8.23 -4.18 1.17
CA ASP A 131 -8.63 -3.75 -0.17
C ASP A 131 -8.04 -4.64 -1.27
N SER A 132 -6.82 -5.17 -1.08
CA SER A 132 -6.23 -6.16 -2.00
C SER A 132 -6.93 -7.50 -1.93
N GLN A 133 -7.33 -7.94 -0.72
CA GLN A 133 -8.12 -9.17 -0.55
C GLN A 133 -9.44 -9.04 -1.31
N TYR A 134 -10.14 -7.91 -1.17
CA TYR A 134 -11.36 -7.65 -1.94
C TYR A 134 -11.11 -7.61 -3.45
N ASN A 135 -10.15 -6.81 -3.92
CA ASN A 135 -9.89 -6.67 -5.36
C ASN A 135 -9.48 -8.00 -6.00
N LEU A 136 -8.61 -8.76 -5.34
CA LEU A 136 -8.20 -10.09 -5.78
C LEU A 136 -9.39 -11.05 -5.87
N ALA A 137 -10.30 -10.99 -4.89
CA ALA A 137 -11.52 -11.78 -4.91
C ALA A 137 -12.38 -11.46 -6.15
N VAL A 138 -12.56 -10.18 -6.48
CA VAL A 138 -13.32 -9.78 -7.68
C VAL A 138 -12.63 -10.26 -8.96
N LEU A 139 -11.30 -10.14 -9.05
CA LEU A 139 -10.54 -10.57 -10.23
C LEU A 139 -10.69 -12.08 -10.47
N HIS A 140 -10.57 -12.91 -9.42
CA HIS A 140 -10.83 -14.35 -9.53
C HIS A 140 -12.28 -14.68 -9.84
N ALA A 141 -13.26 -13.99 -9.24
CA ALA A 141 -14.67 -14.27 -9.51
C ALA A 141 -15.06 -13.98 -10.96
N ARG A 142 -14.34 -13.07 -11.62
CA ARG A 142 -14.60 -12.66 -13.01
C ARG A 142 -13.63 -13.24 -14.03
N GLY A 143 -12.56 -13.90 -13.60
CA GLY A 143 -11.50 -14.36 -14.49
C GLY A 143 -10.77 -13.22 -15.22
N ILE A 144 -10.55 -12.09 -14.54
CA ILE A 144 -9.87 -10.92 -15.13
C ILE A 144 -8.39 -10.97 -14.74
N GLY A 145 -7.50 -11.12 -15.74
CA GLY A 145 -6.06 -11.28 -15.51
C GLY A 145 -5.65 -12.61 -14.89
N THR A 146 -6.60 -13.54 -14.75
CA THR A 146 -6.42 -14.88 -14.19
C THR A 146 -7.59 -15.76 -14.65
N GLU A 147 -7.49 -17.08 -14.53
CA GLU A 147 -8.64 -17.96 -14.78
C GLU A 147 -9.74 -17.71 -13.74
N GLN A 148 -11.00 -17.85 -14.16
CA GLN A 148 -12.11 -17.72 -13.23
C GLN A 148 -12.04 -18.80 -12.15
N ASN A 149 -12.05 -18.38 -10.89
CA ASN A 149 -11.99 -19.28 -9.75
C ASN A 149 -12.89 -18.77 -8.62
N LEU A 150 -14.11 -19.31 -8.54
CA LEU A 150 -15.09 -18.91 -7.54
C LEU A 150 -14.70 -19.33 -6.11
N ALA A 151 -13.93 -20.40 -5.95
CA ALA A 151 -13.46 -20.86 -4.64
C ALA A 151 -12.37 -19.92 -4.08
N GLU A 152 -11.42 -19.50 -4.91
CA GLU A 152 -10.40 -18.52 -4.51
C GLU A 152 -11.04 -17.14 -4.27
N ALA A 153 -12.02 -16.75 -5.09
CA ALA A 153 -12.82 -15.55 -4.86
C ALA A 153 -13.58 -15.60 -3.53
N TYR A 154 -14.26 -16.72 -3.23
CA TYR A 154 -14.95 -16.92 -1.96
C TYR A 154 -13.99 -16.76 -0.79
N LYS A 155 -12.82 -17.43 -0.84
CA LYS A 155 -11.80 -17.37 0.21
C LYS A 155 -11.39 -15.93 0.51
N TRP A 156 -11.03 -15.15 -0.52
CA TRP A 156 -10.57 -13.78 -0.32
C TRP A 156 -11.69 -12.83 0.13
N PHE A 157 -12.93 -12.98 -0.37
CA PHE A 157 -14.07 -12.25 0.18
C PHE A 157 -14.34 -12.61 1.63
N ALA A 158 -14.20 -13.88 2.01
CA ALA A 158 -14.38 -14.32 3.39
C ALA A 158 -13.33 -13.70 4.33
N ILE A 159 -12.07 -13.64 3.91
CA ILE A 159 -10.99 -13.00 4.69
C ILE A 159 -11.25 -11.48 4.82
N ALA A 160 -11.65 -10.80 3.75
CA ALA A 160 -12.02 -9.38 3.83
C ALA A 160 -13.24 -9.15 4.75
N ALA A 161 -14.25 -10.01 4.66
CA ALA A 161 -15.46 -9.93 5.50
C ALA A 161 -15.18 -10.09 7.00
N GLN A 162 -14.20 -10.91 7.39
CA GLN A 162 -13.77 -11.06 8.79
C GLN A 162 -13.26 -9.73 9.38
N LYS A 163 -12.80 -8.79 8.54
CA LYS A 163 -12.35 -7.45 8.94
C LYS A 163 -13.47 -6.39 8.91
N GLY A 164 -14.73 -6.82 8.81
CA GLY A 164 -15.89 -5.93 8.83
C GLY A 164 -16.36 -5.44 7.46
N ASP A 165 -15.78 -5.93 6.37
CA ASP A 165 -16.19 -5.57 5.01
C ASP A 165 -17.55 -6.19 4.65
N LYS A 166 -18.61 -5.39 4.79
CA LYS A 166 -19.99 -5.81 4.52
C LYS A 166 -20.24 -6.15 3.06
N ASP A 167 -19.52 -5.54 2.12
CA ASP A 167 -19.68 -5.83 0.69
C ASP A 167 -19.02 -7.17 0.35
N ALA A 168 -17.84 -7.43 0.91
CA ALA A 168 -17.19 -8.72 0.80
C ALA A 168 -18.07 -9.83 1.40
N ALA A 169 -18.72 -9.58 2.54
CA ALA A 169 -19.64 -10.54 3.16
C ALA A 169 -20.79 -10.93 2.22
N ARG A 170 -21.46 -9.94 1.60
CA ARG A 170 -22.54 -10.20 0.64
C ARG A 170 -22.04 -11.02 -0.56
N LYS A 171 -20.90 -10.62 -1.15
CA LYS A 171 -20.33 -11.32 -2.31
C LYS A 171 -19.89 -12.75 -1.98
N ARG A 172 -19.29 -12.96 -0.80
CA ARG A 172 -18.98 -14.30 -0.29
C ARG A 172 -20.24 -15.17 -0.22
N ASP A 173 -21.32 -14.65 0.34
CA ASP A 173 -22.56 -15.40 0.53
C ASP A 173 -23.25 -15.71 -0.81
N ASP A 174 -23.18 -14.81 -1.79
CA ASP A 174 -23.67 -15.06 -3.14
C ASP A 174 -22.86 -16.13 -3.88
N LEU A 175 -21.53 -16.14 -3.71
CA LEU A 175 -20.66 -17.20 -4.26
C LEU A 175 -20.87 -18.55 -3.56
N ALA A 176 -21.22 -18.54 -2.27
CA ALA A 176 -21.49 -19.76 -1.51
C ALA A 176 -22.64 -20.59 -2.13
N ARG A 177 -23.60 -19.91 -2.78
CA ARG A 177 -24.74 -20.55 -3.46
C ARG A 177 -24.38 -21.16 -4.82
N GLN A 178 -23.23 -20.79 -5.37
CA GLN A 178 -22.78 -21.21 -6.71
C GLN A 178 -21.76 -22.35 -6.66
N LEU A 179 -21.06 -22.51 -5.53
CA LEU A 179 -20.04 -23.53 -5.35
C LEU A 179 -20.68 -24.88 -4.96
N ASP A 180 -20.09 -25.96 -5.45
CA ASP A 180 -20.37 -27.29 -4.93
C ASP A 180 -19.86 -27.43 -3.47
N GLN A 181 -20.37 -28.45 -2.77
CA GLN A 181 -20.09 -28.66 -1.36
C GLN A 181 -18.60 -28.86 -1.06
N GLN A 182 -17.86 -29.55 -1.93
CA GLN A 182 -16.43 -29.82 -1.73
C GLN A 182 -15.62 -28.53 -1.88
N SER A 183 -15.84 -27.78 -2.97
CA SER A 183 -15.16 -26.51 -3.24
C SER A 183 -15.45 -25.46 -2.17
N LEU A 184 -16.70 -25.36 -1.73
CA LEU A 184 -17.11 -24.43 -0.67
C LEU A 184 -16.45 -24.78 0.67
N THR A 185 -16.37 -26.05 1.02
CA THR A 185 -15.76 -26.52 2.28
C THR A 185 -14.26 -26.22 2.29
N ALA A 186 -13.56 -26.51 1.18
CA ALA A 186 -12.14 -26.21 1.02
C ALA A 186 -11.87 -24.70 1.11
N ALA A 187 -12.65 -23.86 0.41
CA ALA A 187 -12.49 -22.41 0.42
C ALA A 187 -12.77 -21.80 1.82
N ARG A 188 -13.77 -22.32 2.55
CA ARG A 188 -14.05 -21.92 3.94
C ARG A 188 -12.88 -22.24 4.86
N LEU A 189 -12.35 -23.46 4.77
CA LEU A 189 -11.22 -23.86 5.60
C LEU A 189 -10.00 -22.98 5.30
N ALA A 190 -9.69 -22.75 4.02
CA ALA A 190 -8.59 -21.89 3.60
C ALA A 190 -8.73 -20.43 4.08
N ALA A 191 -9.96 -19.91 4.16
CA ALA A 191 -10.22 -18.58 4.70
C ALA A 191 -10.12 -18.52 6.23
N GLN A 192 -10.49 -19.59 6.94
CA GLN A 192 -10.42 -19.67 8.39
C GLN A 192 -8.98 -19.87 8.89
N SER A 193 -8.16 -20.59 8.13
CA SER A 193 -6.75 -20.85 8.46
C SER A 193 -5.78 -19.77 7.93
N PHE A 194 -6.30 -18.72 7.29
CA PHE A 194 -5.46 -17.67 6.72
C PHE A 194 -4.78 -16.84 7.81
N VAL A 195 -3.45 -16.83 7.78
CA VAL A 195 -2.61 -15.97 8.62
C VAL A 195 -1.82 -15.02 7.70
N PRO A 196 -1.93 -13.69 7.86
CA PRO A 196 -1.13 -12.75 7.11
C PRO A 196 0.37 -12.98 7.29
N LEU A 197 1.14 -12.83 6.21
CA LEU A 197 2.59 -12.85 6.26
C LEU A 197 3.10 -11.66 7.08
N ALA A 198 4.02 -11.93 7.99
CA ALA A 198 4.78 -10.89 8.66
C ALA A 198 5.51 -10.00 7.63
N PRO A 199 5.65 -8.69 7.89
CA PRO A 199 6.52 -7.86 7.07
C PRO A 199 7.96 -8.42 7.11
N PRO A 200 8.73 -8.29 6.01
CA PRO A 200 10.11 -8.77 5.99
C PRO A 200 10.94 -8.08 7.09
N GLU A 201 11.85 -8.81 7.74
CA GLU A 201 12.68 -8.30 8.85
C GLU A 201 13.46 -7.03 8.46
N GLU A 202 13.89 -6.91 7.20
CA GLU A 202 14.59 -5.73 6.67
C GLU A 202 13.72 -4.45 6.66
N ALA A 203 12.39 -4.59 6.63
CA ALA A 203 11.46 -3.46 6.74
C ALA A 203 11.40 -2.87 8.16
N VAL A 204 11.91 -3.57 9.17
CA VAL A 204 11.83 -3.19 10.61
C VAL A 204 12.99 -2.28 11.05
N THR A 205 13.85 -1.84 10.12
CA THR A 205 15.06 -1.06 10.47
C THR A 205 14.81 0.40 10.88
N VAL A 206 13.59 0.90 10.74
CA VAL A 206 13.17 2.17 11.35
C VAL A 206 12.10 1.86 12.40
N PRO A 207 12.34 2.19 13.69
CA PRO A 207 11.30 2.01 14.68
C PRO A 207 10.07 2.79 14.23
N PRO A 208 8.87 2.21 14.29
CA PRO A 208 7.65 2.94 14.01
C PRO A 208 7.65 4.23 14.83
N PRO A 209 7.15 5.36 14.29
CA PRO A 209 6.86 6.50 15.15
C PRO A 209 5.91 6.03 16.29
N PRO A 210 5.91 6.70 17.45
CA PRO A 210 4.97 6.40 18.51
C PRO A 210 3.54 6.31 17.95
N GLY A 211 2.86 5.16 18.15
CA GLY A 211 1.57 4.85 17.50
C GLY A 211 1.65 3.95 16.25
N GLY A 212 2.75 3.24 16.03
CA GLY A 212 2.83 2.23 14.97
C GLY A 212 2.79 2.79 13.54
N TRP A 213 2.93 1.89 12.57
CA TRP A 213 2.69 2.21 11.16
C TRP A 213 1.18 2.23 10.83
N GLU A 214 0.35 1.65 11.71
CA GLU A 214 -1.08 1.38 11.50
C GLU A 214 -2.03 2.27 12.34
N ASP A 215 -1.68 2.70 13.57
CA ASP A 215 -2.65 3.38 14.46
C ASP A 215 -2.79 4.90 14.25
N ALA A 216 -1.93 5.54 13.46
CA ALA A 216 -2.00 6.99 13.20
C ALA A 216 -2.96 7.37 12.04
N ALA A 217 -4.11 6.69 11.93
CA ALA A 217 -5.04 6.80 10.80
C ALA A 217 -5.92 8.07 10.75
N SER A 218 -5.75 9.00 11.69
CA SER A 218 -6.62 10.17 11.89
C SER A 218 -5.96 11.54 11.61
N GLY A 219 -4.67 11.59 11.27
CA GLY A 219 -3.97 12.85 10.94
C GLY A 219 -3.89 13.11 9.44
N GLN A 220 -4.24 14.33 8.99
CA GLN A 220 -3.95 14.80 7.63
C GLN A 220 -2.44 14.68 7.38
N GLY A 221 -2.00 13.76 6.51
CA GLY A 221 -0.58 13.64 6.15
C GLY A 221 -0.08 12.25 5.75
N ARG A 222 -0.76 11.16 6.14
CA ARG A 222 -0.32 9.79 5.77
C ARG A 222 -1.13 9.24 4.58
N PRO A 223 -0.51 8.93 3.42
CA PRO A 223 -1.19 8.27 2.34
C PRO A 223 -1.71 6.89 2.74
N LYS A 224 -2.99 6.69 2.49
CA LYS A 224 -3.68 5.41 2.50
C LYS A 224 -3.48 4.74 1.12
N PRO A 225 -3.52 3.40 1.04
CA PRO A 225 -3.60 2.74 -0.25
C PRO A 225 -4.80 3.28 -1.06
N LYS A 226 -4.72 3.17 -2.39
CA LYS A 226 -5.85 3.49 -3.27
C LYS A 226 -7.07 2.67 -2.85
N SER A 227 -8.26 3.22 -3.06
CA SER A 227 -9.50 2.45 -2.82
C SER A 227 -9.68 1.37 -3.88
N ARG A 228 -10.64 0.47 -3.67
CA ARG A 228 -11.03 -0.61 -4.59
C ARG A 228 -11.10 -0.13 -6.05
N ILE A 229 -10.59 -0.93 -6.97
CA ILE A 229 -10.67 -0.63 -8.39
C ILE A 229 -12.14 -0.65 -8.85
N PRO A 230 -12.61 0.38 -9.59
CA PRO A 230 -13.94 0.38 -10.18
C PRO A 230 -13.96 -0.59 -11.37
N LEU A 231 -13.99 -1.89 -11.07
CA LEU A 231 -14.00 -3.00 -12.04
C LEU A 231 -15.26 -3.05 -12.91
N GLU A 232 -16.21 -2.12 -12.74
CA GLU A 232 -17.33 -1.92 -13.65
C GLU A 232 -16.88 -1.56 -15.07
N GLN A 233 -15.71 -0.94 -15.22
CA GLN A 233 -15.14 -0.62 -16.54
C GLN A 233 -14.38 -1.80 -17.17
N ALA A 234 -13.85 -2.72 -16.35
CA ALA A 234 -13.04 -3.85 -16.83
C ALA A 234 -13.86 -4.95 -17.53
N ALA A 235 -15.18 -4.98 -17.35
CA ALA A 235 -16.07 -5.94 -18.01
C ALA A 235 -16.44 -5.56 -19.46
N ARG A 236 -15.90 -4.45 -19.98
CA ARG A 236 -16.18 -3.92 -21.34
C ARG A 236 -15.01 -4.06 -22.31
N LEU A 237 -13.92 -4.71 -21.91
CA LEU A 237 -12.78 -5.09 -22.76
C LEU A 237 -12.81 -6.61 -22.97
#